data_AF-A0A699T9G8-F1
#
_entry.id   AF-A0A699T9G8-F1
#
_cell.length_a   1.000
_cell.length_b   1.000
_cell.length_c   1.000
_cell.angle_alpha   90.00
_cell.angle_beta   90.00
_cell.angle_gamma   90.00
#
_symmetry.space_group_name_H-M   'P 1'
#
loop_
_entity.id
_entity.type
_entity.pdbx_description
1 polymer ?
#
loop_
_entity_poly.entity_id
_entity_poly.type
_entity_poly.pdbx_seq_one_letter_code
_entity_poly.pdbx_strand_id
1 'polypeptide(L)'
;MRQRRWLELLSDYDCEIRYHPGKANLVADALSRKEQIKPLRVRALVMMIGLDLPKQILGAQTEARKPENLKKEDVGGMLIENSKHLKKFRKEKLEPRTDGTLCLNNRSWLPC
;
A
#
# COMPACT_ATOMS: atom_id res chain seq x y z
N MET A 1 -32.70 -11.46 8.02
CA MET A 1 -32.57 -11.39 6.55
C MET A 1 -31.48 -12.30 5.94
N ARG A 2 -30.43 -12.75 6.66
CA ARG A 2 -29.41 -13.64 6.07
C ARG A 2 -29.92 -15.05 5.78
N GLN A 3 -30.70 -15.65 6.67
CA GLN A 3 -31.20 -17.02 6.52
C GLN A 3 -32.04 -17.22 5.25
N ARG A 4 -32.92 -16.26 4.89
CA ARG A 4 -33.77 -16.39 3.69
C ARG A 4 -32.99 -16.46 2.38
N ARG A 5 -31.89 -15.71 2.26
CA ARG A 5 -31.03 -15.74 1.07
C ARG A 5 -30.32 -17.08 0.89
N TRP A 6 -30.03 -17.78 1.99
CA TRP A 6 -29.39 -19.10 1.92
C TRP A 6 -30.37 -20.22 1.57
N LEU A 7 -31.67 -20.06 1.85
CA LEU A 7 -32.67 -21.08 1.54
C LEU A 7 -32.87 -21.27 0.03
N GLU A 8 -32.85 -20.18 -0.74
CA GLU A 8 -32.89 -20.23 -2.22
C GLU A 8 -31.67 -20.95 -2.79
N LEU A 9 -30.49 -20.73 -2.22
CA LEU A 9 -29.28 -21.42 -2.66
C LEU A 9 -29.31 -22.92 -2.30
N LEU A 10 -29.81 -23.26 -1.11
CA LEU A 10 -29.87 -24.65 -0.65
C LEU A 10 -30.94 -25.45 -1.40
N SER A 11 -31.99 -24.82 -1.94
CA SER A 11 -33.02 -25.54 -2.72
C SER A 11 -32.52 -26.11 -4.05
N ASP A 12 -31.42 -25.58 -4.57
CA ASP A 12 -30.80 -26.09 -5.80
C ASP A 12 -30.00 -27.39 -5.56
N TYR A 13 -29.76 -27.75 -4.30
CA TYR A 13 -29.04 -28.95 -3.91
C TYR A 13 -29.99 -29.92 -3.21
N ASP A 14 -29.97 -31.19 -3.59
CA ASP A 14 -30.67 -32.25 -2.87
C ASP A 14 -29.91 -32.58 -1.57
N CYS A 15 -30.07 -31.71 -0.57
CA CYS A 15 -29.36 -31.80 0.70
C CYS A 15 -30.32 -31.78 1.88
N GLU A 16 -30.12 -32.70 2.83
CA GLU A 16 -30.89 -32.76 4.07
C GLU A 16 -30.07 -32.14 5.22
N ILE A 17 -30.60 -31.10 5.87
CA ILE A 17 -29.91 -30.44 6.98
C ILE A 17 -30.07 -31.30 8.24
N ARG A 18 -29.05 -32.10 8.56
CA ARG A 18 -29.00 -32.89 9.80
C ARG A 18 -28.02 -32.29 10.81
N TYR A 19 -28.48 -32.09 12.05
CA TYR A 19 -27.64 -31.61 13.13
C TYR A 19 -26.97 -32.78 13.87
N HIS A 20 -25.63 -32.81 13.86
CA HIS A 20 -24.84 -33.85 14.52
C HIS A 20 -23.93 -33.23 15.60
N PRO A 21 -24.40 -33.16 16.87
CA PRO A 21 -23.57 -32.61 17.94
C PRO A 21 -22.38 -33.53 18.28
N GLY A 22 -21.26 -32.92 18.64
CA GLY A 22 -20.09 -33.63 19.18
C GLY A 22 -19.05 -34.03 18.13
N LYS A 23 -18.72 -35.32 18.04
CA LYS A 23 -17.52 -35.84 17.36
C LYS A 23 -17.47 -35.54 15.85
N ALA A 24 -18.64 -35.39 15.21
CA ALA A 24 -18.74 -35.05 13.79
C ALA A 24 -18.20 -33.64 13.47
N ASN A 25 -18.25 -32.71 14.43
CA ASN A 25 -17.76 -31.35 14.24
C ASN A 25 -16.24 -31.22 14.40
N LEU A 26 -15.57 -32.24 14.96
CA LEU A 26 -14.11 -32.17 15.19
C LEU A 26 -13.32 -32.01 13.88
N VAL A 27 -13.76 -32.69 12.81
CA VAL A 27 -13.11 -32.59 11.50
C VAL A 27 -13.33 -31.21 10.89
N ALA A 28 -14.57 -30.70 10.94
CA ALA A 28 -14.92 -29.37 10.46
C ALA A 28 -14.17 -28.27 11.24
N ASP A 29 -14.12 -28.37 12.57
CA ASP A 29 -13.40 -27.45 13.44
C ASP A 29 -11.89 -27.47 13.18
N ALA A 30 -11.29 -28.65 13.00
CA ALA A 30 -9.88 -28.80 12.70
C ALA A 30 -9.52 -28.16 11.34
N LEU A 31 -10.37 -28.34 10.32
CA LEU A 31 -10.19 -27.74 9.00
C LEU A 31 -10.40 -26.22 9.02
N SER A 32 -11.42 -25.73 9.73
CA SER A 32 -11.73 -24.30 9.88
C SER A 32 -10.59 -23.52 10.56
N ARG A 33 -9.93 -24.13 11.56
CA ARG A 33 -8.81 -23.50 12.27
C ARG A 33 -7.52 -23.42 11.43
N LYS A 34 -7.37 -24.26 10.39
CA LYS A 34 -6.15 -24.30 9.58
C LYS A 34 -6.02 -23.08 8.64
N GLU A 35 -7.14 -22.51 8.20
CA GLU A 35 -7.15 -21.38 7.26
C GLU A 35 -6.93 -20.01 7.91
N GLN A 36 -7.19 -19.86 9.21
CA GLN A 36 -7.02 -18.57 9.92
C GLN A 36 -5.57 -18.24 10.30
N ILE A 37 -4.62 -19.13 10.02
CA ILE A 37 -3.19 -18.83 10.14
C ILE A 37 -2.75 -17.98 8.93
N LYS A 38 -3.23 -16.74 8.88
CA LYS A 38 -2.55 -15.55 8.32
C LYS A 38 -3.39 -14.30 8.60
N PRO A 39 -2.82 -13.35 9.38
CA PRO A 39 -2.27 -12.17 8.72
C PRO A 39 -0.93 -11.72 9.30
N LEU A 40 -0.21 -12.54 10.09
CA LEU A 40 1.10 -12.12 10.63
C LEU A 40 2.09 -11.76 9.52
N ARG A 41 2.15 -12.54 8.42
CA ARG A 41 3.00 -12.22 7.27
C ARG A 41 2.54 -10.97 6.52
N VAL A 42 1.23 -10.77 6.34
CA VAL A 42 0.69 -9.58 5.66
C VAL A 42 0.94 -8.34 6.51
N ARG A 43 0.70 -8.40 7.82
CA ARG A 43 1.01 -7.32 8.77
C ARG A 43 2.51 -7.03 8.81
N ALA A 44 3.37 -8.04 8.83
CA ALA A 44 4.82 -7.87 8.80
C ALA A 44 5.29 -7.22 7.48
N LEU A 45 4.76 -7.66 6.32
CA LEU A 45 5.07 -7.05 5.03
C LEU A 45 4.56 -5.61 4.94
N VAL A 46 3.35 -5.32 5.42
CA VAL A 46 2.80 -3.95 5.47
C VAL A 46 3.63 -3.04 6.38
N MET A 47 4.08 -3.53 7.53
CA MET A 47 4.98 -2.78 8.43
C MET A 47 6.36 -2.57 7.81
N MET A 48 6.92 -3.59 7.16
CA MET A 48 8.22 -3.51 6.48
C MET A 48 8.17 -2.50 5.33
N ILE A 49 7.20 -2.63 4.43
CA ILE A 49 7.01 -1.72 3.29
C ILE A 49 6.69 -0.30 3.79
N GLY A 50 5.81 -0.16 4.79
CA GLY A 50 5.41 1.14 5.33
C GLY A 50 6.53 1.91 6.02
N LEU A 51 7.51 1.22 6.62
CA LEU A 51 8.63 1.86 7.33
C LEU A 51 9.88 2.04 6.46
N ASP A 52 10.11 1.15 5.50
CA ASP A 52 11.32 1.15 4.69
C ASP A 52 11.18 2.01 3.42
N LEU A 53 10.01 1.95 2.77
CA LEU A 53 9.79 2.66 1.52
C LEU A 53 9.92 4.20 1.66
N PRO A 54 9.35 4.87 2.69
CA PRO A 54 9.55 6.31 2.87
C PRO A 54 11.02 6.67 3.12
N LYS A 55 11.77 5.83 3.82
CA LYS A 55 13.21 6.04 4.07
C LYS A 55 14.02 5.96 2.78
N GLN A 56 13.74 4.95 1.94
CA GLN A 56 14.40 4.83 0.64
C GLN A 56 14.07 6.01 -0.29
N ILE A 57 12.80 6.42 -0.34
CA ILE A 57 12.36 7.58 -1.13
C ILE A 57 13.08 8.84 -0.65
N LEU A 58 13.11 9.09 0.66
CA LEU A 58 13.79 10.26 1.21
C LEU A 58 15.28 10.24 0.87
N GLY A 59 15.95 9.08 1.01
CA GLY A 59 17.34 8.89 0.60
C GLY A 59 17.57 9.28 -0.86
N ALA A 60 16.81 8.70 -1.78
CA ALA A 60 16.90 9.01 -3.21
C ALA A 60 16.63 10.49 -3.52
N GLN A 61 15.63 11.10 -2.88
CA GLN A 61 15.34 12.52 -3.04
C GLN A 61 16.47 13.41 -2.53
N THR A 62 17.09 13.06 -1.39
CA THR A 62 18.22 13.84 -0.84
C THR A 62 19.46 13.75 -1.74
N GLU A 63 19.75 12.57 -2.28
CA GLU A 63 20.86 12.34 -3.21
C GLU A 63 20.66 13.11 -4.53
N ALA A 64 19.47 13.04 -5.12
CA ALA A 64 19.18 13.76 -6.36
C ALA A 64 19.07 15.29 -6.18
N ARG A 65 18.88 15.77 -4.94
CA ARG A 65 18.89 17.21 -4.64
C ARG A 65 20.30 17.78 -4.53
N LYS A 66 21.33 16.93 -4.39
CA LYS A 66 22.73 17.40 -4.35
C LYS A 66 23.06 18.13 -5.64
N PRO A 67 23.77 19.27 -5.56
CA PRO A 67 24.03 20.12 -6.73
C PRO A 67 24.79 19.40 -7.86
N GLU A 68 25.57 18.37 -7.53
CA GLU A 68 26.36 17.56 -8.46
C GLU A 68 25.52 16.61 -9.32
N ASN A 69 24.37 16.18 -8.81
CA ASN A 69 23.48 15.20 -9.46
C ASN A 69 22.35 15.86 -10.27
N LEU A 70 22.30 17.19 -10.34
CA LEU A 70 21.20 17.93 -10.95
C LEU A 70 21.43 18.16 -12.45
N LYS A 71 20.84 17.32 -13.31
CA LYS A 71 20.74 17.62 -14.74
C LYS A 71 19.48 18.45 -15.03
N LYS A 72 19.49 19.14 -16.17
CA LYS A 72 18.35 19.97 -16.62
C LYS A 72 17.13 19.11 -16.97
N GLU A 73 17.33 17.84 -17.35
CA GLU A 73 16.27 16.90 -17.72
C GLU A 73 15.59 16.20 -16.53
N ASP A 74 16.25 16.06 -15.36
CA ASP A 74 15.73 15.35 -14.17
C ASP A 74 14.51 16.05 -13.52
N VAL A 75 14.07 17.15 -14.11
CA VAL A 75 12.92 17.96 -13.72
C VAL A 75 11.86 17.81 -14.81
N GLY A 76 11.27 16.61 -14.93
CA GLY A 76 10.27 16.27 -15.94
C GLY A 76 9.31 17.43 -16.24
N GLY A 77 9.47 18.06 -17.40
CA GLY A 77 8.64 19.17 -17.89
C GLY A 77 8.66 20.48 -17.08
N MET A 78 9.51 20.62 -16.06
CA MET A 78 9.54 21.77 -15.14
C MET A 78 10.59 22.82 -15.55
N LEU A 79 10.97 22.85 -16.83
CA LEU A 79 11.80 23.90 -17.40
C LEU A 79 10.89 25.03 -17.92
N ILE A 80 10.71 26.08 -17.13
CA ILE A 80 10.57 27.43 -17.69
C ILE A 80 11.88 28.15 -17.40
N GLU A 81 12.47 28.66 -18.48
CA GLU A 81 13.68 29.48 -18.56
C GLU A 81 13.85 30.35 -17.31
N ASN A 82 14.99 30.17 -16.62
CA ASN A 82 15.81 31.21 -15.99
C ASN A 82 16.66 30.59 -14.89
N SER A 83 17.81 30.07 -15.33
CA SER A 83 18.86 29.35 -14.60
C SER A 83 19.37 29.99 -13.29
N LYS A 84 18.92 31.18 -12.90
CA LYS A 84 19.42 31.90 -11.72
C LYS A 84 18.64 31.60 -10.43
N HIS A 85 17.44 31.03 -10.51
CA HIS A 85 16.58 30.79 -9.33
C HIS A 85 16.15 29.33 -9.10
N LEU A 86 16.83 28.34 -9.70
CA LEU A 86 16.50 26.91 -9.56
C LEU A 86 16.37 26.44 -8.09
N LYS A 87 17.23 26.94 -7.19
CA LYS A 87 17.18 26.64 -5.75
C LYS A 87 15.96 27.25 -5.03
N LYS A 88 15.44 28.38 -5.51
CA LYS A 88 14.30 29.11 -4.90
C LYS A 88 12.97 28.52 -5.39
N PHE A 89 12.84 28.31 -6.69
CA PHE A 89 11.61 27.79 -7.32
C PHE A 89 11.21 26.40 -6.84
N ARG A 90 12.18 25.52 -6.54
CA ARG A 90 11.90 24.17 -6.02
C ARG A 90 11.37 24.16 -4.59
N LYS A 91 11.73 25.12 -3.75
CA LYS A 91 11.19 25.23 -2.38
C LYS A 91 9.72 25.65 -2.37
N GLU A 92 9.27 26.38 -3.40
CA GLU A 92 7.90 26.91 -3.49
C GLU A 92 6.87 25.92 -4.04
N LYS A 93 7.28 24.94 -4.86
CA LYS A 93 6.33 23.98 -5.49
C LYS A 93 6.35 22.56 -4.91
N LEU A 94 7.40 22.19 -4.17
CA LEU A 94 7.49 20.88 -3.53
C LEU A 94 7.00 20.99 -2.10
N GLU A 95 5.89 20.32 -1.82
CA GLU A 95 5.30 20.29 -0.49
C GLU A 95 5.92 19.13 0.31
N PRO A 96 6.47 19.40 1.51
CA PRO A 96 6.95 18.34 2.39
C PRO A 96 5.77 17.62 3.04
N ARG A 97 5.83 16.29 3.07
CA ARG A 97 4.93 15.46 3.87
C ARG A 97 5.40 15.37 5.32
N THR A 98 4.55 14.81 6.17
CA THR A 98 4.84 14.56 7.59
C THR A 98 6.06 13.66 7.81
N ASP A 99 6.39 12.80 6.85
CA ASP A 99 7.55 11.91 6.85
C ASP A 99 8.82 12.56 6.23
N GLY A 100 8.75 13.83 5.83
CA GLY A 100 9.84 14.58 5.21
C GLY A 100 10.02 14.34 3.71
N THR A 101 9.25 13.43 3.10
CA THR A 101 9.30 13.21 1.65
C THR A 101 8.68 14.38 0.89
N LEU A 102 9.23 14.69 -0.29
CA LEU A 102 8.77 15.79 -1.14
C LEU A 102 7.72 15.33 -2.14
N CYS A 103 6.67 16.14 -2.33
CA CYS A 103 5.59 15.88 -3.28
C CYS A 103 5.39 17.01 -4.28
N LEU A 104 4.96 16.64 -5.48
CA LEU A 104 4.50 17.54 -6.53
C LEU A 104 3.07 17.13 -6.93
N ASN A 105 2.11 18.05 -6.85
CA ASN A 105 0.69 17.78 -7.15
C ASN A 105 0.14 16.54 -6.42
N ASN A 106 0.37 16.45 -5.10
CA ASN A 106 -0.01 15.32 -4.24
C ASN A 106 0.65 13.96 -4.55
N ARG A 107 1.58 13.88 -5.51
CA ARG A 107 2.35 12.66 -5.82
C ARG A 107 3.78 12.78 -5.31
N SER A 108 4.34 11.69 -4.81
CA SER A 108 5.75 11.64 -4.41
C SER A 108 6.63 12.01 -5.59
N TRP A 109 7.49 13.02 -5.41
CA TRP A 109 8.44 13.41 -6.44
C TRP A 109 9.55 12.36 -6.50
N LEU A 110 9.80 11.78 -7.67
CA LEU A 110 10.93 10.88 -7.89
C LEU A 110 11.86 11.54 -8.91
N PRO A 111 13.16 11.61 -8.61
CA PRO A 111 14.13 12.01 -9.61
C PRO A 111 14.14 10.99 -10.76
N CYS A 112 14.15 11.47 -12.00
CA CYS A 112 14.31 10.65 -13.20
C CYS A 112 15.78 10.30 -13.43
#